data_AF-A0A9W8Y2I2-F1
#
_entry.id   AF-A0A9W8Y2I2-F1
#
_cell.length_a   1.000
_cell.length_b   1.000
_cell.length_c   1.000
_cell.angle_alpha   90.00
_cell.angle_beta   90.00
_cell.angle_gamma   90.00
#
_symmetry.space_group_name_H-M   'P 1'
#
loop_
_entity.id
_entity.type
_entity.pdbx_description
1 polymer ?
#
loop_
_entity_poly.entity_id
_entity_poly.type
_entity_poly.pdbx_seq_one_letter_code
_entity_poly.pdbx_strand_id
1 'polypeptide(L)'
;MPTELEGQRLWHVILGPGAWRPMDRHRGVYVSPLVTQSVSLISLDELSPRSFNFALVYADGDVTKRRAIDTLRDVPLRSGQSPIPDIRAILARPLTSLTLRLEHTDWWTWTDSPGALHCTRQLGLDPTVGDGSAHNHARPTSDLMLYLAHERRAGRHPTAAKLARQQGSKWQAGWASVIGQLPDLKTLELVLETFAEKKNQLENVVECAKLWKFPIDGDGAAYELVWDGQVESTRWSRAHKDDVKDRMQRVLWYDKCSDFEVRVVRFTRKRVVA
;
A
#
# COMPACT_ATOMS: atom_id res chain seq x y z
N MET A 1 15.39 3.00 6.80
CA MET A 1 15.10 1.77 6.03
C MET A 1 14.08 2.16 4.98
N PRO A 2 14.29 1.87 3.68
CA PRO A 2 13.39 2.33 2.63
C PRO A 2 12.03 1.61 2.70
N THR A 3 10.98 2.37 2.43
CA THR A 3 9.55 2.02 2.49
C THR A 3 9.02 1.85 1.07
N GLU A 4 9.41 0.80 0.38
CA GLU A 4 8.90 0.56 -0.98
C GLU A 4 7.44 0.13 -0.94
N LEU A 5 6.53 1.00 -1.39
CA LEU A 5 5.15 0.62 -1.69
C LEU A 5 5.03 -0.31 -2.90
N GLU A 6 6.05 -0.36 -3.73
CA GLU A 6 6.17 -1.33 -4.82
C GLU A 6 7.25 -2.31 -4.44
N GLY A 7 6.87 -3.33 -3.67
CA GLY A 7 7.85 -4.05 -2.89
C GLY A 7 7.41 -5.44 -2.46
N GLN A 8 8.39 -6.35 -2.34
CA GLN A 8 8.27 -7.59 -1.58
C GLN A 8 7.63 -7.31 -0.20
N ARG A 9 7.75 -6.09 0.35
CA ARG A 9 7.06 -5.65 1.58
C ARG A 9 5.57 -5.39 1.44
N LEU A 10 5.06 -4.64 0.45
CA LEU A 10 3.61 -4.55 0.26
C LEU A 10 3.03 -5.95 0.00
N TRP A 11 3.74 -6.72 -0.83
CA TRP A 11 3.43 -8.13 -1.05
C TRP A 11 3.51 -8.97 0.23
N HIS A 12 4.50 -8.81 1.09
CA HIS A 12 4.61 -9.61 2.32
C HIS A 12 3.60 -9.15 3.39
N VAL A 13 3.36 -7.84 3.48
CA VAL A 13 2.39 -7.24 4.41
C VAL A 13 0.97 -7.64 4.02
N ILE A 14 0.67 -7.71 2.72
CA ILE A 14 -0.68 -8.05 2.28
C ILE A 14 -0.85 -9.53 1.89
N LEU A 15 0.16 -10.17 1.30
CA LEU A 15 0.11 -11.51 0.67
C LEU A 15 1.18 -12.51 1.17
N GLY A 16 2.04 -12.16 2.13
CA GLY A 16 3.03 -13.09 2.70
C GLY A 16 2.40 -14.22 3.55
N PRO A 17 3.13 -15.26 3.94
CA PRO A 17 2.68 -16.20 4.97
C PRO A 17 2.35 -15.44 6.27
N GLY A 18 1.15 -15.59 6.82
CA GLY A 18 0.63 -14.71 7.89
C GLY A 18 -0.01 -13.40 7.39
N ALA A 19 -0.24 -13.31 6.08
CA ALA A 19 -0.85 -12.21 5.36
C ALA A 19 -2.16 -11.72 5.96
N TRP A 20 -2.45 -10.47 5.61
CA TRP A 20 -3.72 -9.84 5.88
C TRP A 20 -4.90 -10.68 5.37
N ARG A 21 -5.81 -11.03 6.29
CA ARG A 21 -7.05 -11.76 5.99
C ARG A 21 -8.26 -10.84 6.17
N PRO A 22 -8.63 -10.04 5.15
CA PRO A 22 -9.71 -9.07 5.26
C PRO A 22 -11.04 -9.73 5.67
N MET A 23 -11.30 -10.95 5.19
CA MET A 23 -12.49 -11.73 5.54
C MET A 23 -12.58 -12.09 7.02
N ASP A 24 -11.46 -12.23 7.74
CA ASP A 24 -11.50 -12.56 9.17
C ASP A 24 -12.10 -11.42 9.99
N ARG A 25 -12.07 -10.18 9.50
CA ARG A 25 -12.72 -9.03 10.15
C ARG A 25 -14.24 -9.16 10.22
N HIS A 26 -14.83 -10.03 9.40
CA HIS A 26 -16.27 -10.31 9.39
C HIS A 26 -16.67 -11.41 10.37
N ARG A 27 -15.70 -12.10 11.00
CA ARG A 27 -15.93 -13.24 11.88
C ARG A 27 -15.98 -12.85 13.37
N GLY A 28 -16.33 -11.61 13.67
CA GLY A 28 -16.45 -11.13 15.05
C GLY A 28 -15.11 -11.09 15.82
N VAL A 29 -14.00 -10.83 15.12
CA VAL A 29 -12.67 -10.74 15.74
C VAL A 29 -12.44 -9.39 16.42
N TYR A 30 -11.59 -9.33 17.44
CA TYR A 30 -11.11 -8.10 18.06
C TYR A 30 -9.81 -7.63 17.43
N VAL A 31 -9.61 -6.31 17.38
CA VAL A 31 -8.35 -5.67 16.99
C VAL A 31 -7.55 -5.38 18.26
N SER A 32 -6.34 -5.91 18.34
CA SER A 32 -5.39 -5.62 19.43
C SER A 32 -4.12 -4.94 18.90
N PRO A 33 -3.62 -3.88 19.56
CA PRO A 33 -2.33 -3.26 19.21
C PRO A 33 -1.17 -4.27 19.26
N LEU A 34 -0.24 -4.18 18.31
CA LEU A 34 0.98 -5.01 18.24
C LEU A 34 1.85 -4.96 19.51
N VAL A 35 1.75 -3.89 20.32
CA VAL A 35 2.45 -3.77 21.62
C VAL A 35 2.09 -4.92 22.57
N THR A 36 0.94 -5.56 22.39
CA THR A 36 0.56 -6.77 23.15
C THR A 36 1.26 -8.04 22.67
N GLN A 37 1.75 -8.07 21.43
CA GLN A 37 2.48 -9.22 20.86
C GLN A 37 3.95 -9.25 21.29
N SER A 38 4.61 -8.09 21.48
CA SER A 38 5.99 -8.06 21.98
C SER A 38 6.11 -8.61 23.41
N VAL A 39 5.02 -8.55 24.19
CA VAL A 39 4.95 -9.12 25.54
C VAL A 39 4.72 -10.63 25.49
N SER A 40 4.19 -11.19 24.39
CA SER A 40 3.87 -12.62 24.23
C SER A 40 4.82 -13.28 23.22
N LEU A 41 6.09 -13.45 23.62
CA LEU A 41 7.18 -14.16 22.91
C LEU A 41 6.96 -15.69 22.74
N ILE A 42 5.75 -16.14 22.45
CA ILE A 42 5.48 -17.55 22.11
C ILE A 42 4.62 -17.62 20.86
N SER A 43 5.27 -17.93 19.73
CA SER A 43 4.75 -18.57 18.51
C SER A 43 3.38 -18.17 17.94
N LEU A 44 2.80 -17.04 18.31
CA LEU A 44 1.61 -16.47 17.64
C LEU A 44 1.97 -15.89 16.26
N ASP A 45 3.26 -15.78 15.96
CA ASP A 45 3.79 -15.17 14.75
C ASP A 45 3.33 -15.89 13.47
N GLU A 46 3.06 -17.20 13.53
CA GLU A 46 2.66 -18.00 12.36
C GLU A 46 1.15 -18.23 12.20
N LEU A 47 0.33 -18.06 13.26
CA LEU A 47 -1.07 -18.51 13.24
C LEU A 47 -2.11 -17.42 13.46
N SER A 48 -1.74 -16.27 14.02
CA SER A 48 -2.71 -15.20 14.25
C SER A 48 -2.98 -14.40 12.97
N PRO A 49 -4.25 -14.22 12.56
CA PRO A 49 -4.57 -13.34 11.46
C PRO A 49 -4.12 -11.91 11.79
N ARG A 50 -3.51 -11.23 10.81
CA ARG A 50 -3.05 -9.85 10.96
C ARG A 50 -3.94 -8.89 10.19
N SER A 51 -4.04 -7.66 10.68
CA SER A 51 -4.65 -6.55 9.96
C SER A 51 -3.82 -5.30 10.19
N PHE A 52 -2.91 -5.00 9.26
CA PHE A 52 -1.89 -3.95 9.42
C PHE A 52 -1.08 -4.13 10.71
N ASN A 53 -0.73 -3.03 11.38
CA ASN A 53 -0.01 -2.99 12.65
C ASN A 53 -0.84 -3.51 13.86
N PHE A 54 -1.81 -4.39 13.62
CA PHE A 54 -2.71 -4.95 14.62
C PHE A 54 -2.86 -6.47 14.46
N ALA A 55 -3.01 -7.13 15.61
CA ALA A 55 -3.40 -8.52 15.70
C ALA A 55 -4.93 -8.65 15.63
N LEU A 56 -5.43 -9.69 14.96
CA LEU A 56 -6.83 -10.09 15.06
C LEU A 56 -6.93 -11.27 16.04
N VAL A 57 -7.79 -11.11 17.05
CA VAL A 57 -8.05 -12.13 18.08
C VAL A 57 -9.48 -12.61 17.92
N TYR A 58 -9.70 -13.92 17.70
CA TYR A 58 -11.05 -14.46 17.58
C TYR A 58 -11.81 -14.35 18.90
N ALA A 59 -13.06 -13.91 18.85
CA ALA A 59 -13.96 -13.93 20.00
C ALA A 59 -14.53 -15.34 20.15
N ASP A 60 -14.19 -16.05 21.22
CA ASP A 60 -14.82 -17.34 21.51
C ASP A 60 -16.21 -17.12 22.13
N GLY A 61 -17.23 -17.16 21.27
CA GLY A 61 -18.65 -17.24 21.62
C GLY A 61 -19.33 -15.99 22.19
N ASP A 62 -18.62 -15.14 22.94
CA ASP A 62 -19.22 -13.98 23.62
C ASP A 62 -18.55 -12.65 23.24
N VAL A 63 -19.15 -11.99 22.25
CA VAL A 63 -18.71 -10.70 21.69
C VAL A 63 -18.90 -9.53 22.69
N THR A 64 -19.50 -9.77 23.87
CA THR A 64 -19.75 -8.72 24.87
C THR A 64 -18.52 -8.36 25.69
N LYS A 65 -17.45 -9.18 25.69
CA LYS A 65 -16.20 -8.90 26.40
C LYS A 65 -15.47 -7.73 25.77
N ARG A 66 -15.18 -6.68 26.56
CA ARG A 66 -14.65 -5.38 26.06
C ARG A 66 -13.16 -5.16 26.37
N ARG A 67 -12.51 -6.04 27.13
CA ARG A 67 -11.12 -5.87 27.56
C ARG A 67 -10.24 -6.94 26.91
N ALA A 68 -9.06 -6.54 26.44
CA ALA A 68 -8.11 -7.44 25.82
C ALA A 68 -7.67 -8.57 26.76
N ILE A 69 -7.63 -8.30 28.08
CA ILE A 69 -7.31 -9.34 29.07
C ILE A 69 -8.36 -10.44 29.13
N ASP A 70 -9.64 -10.13 28.87
CA ASP A 70 -10.73 -11.11 28.90
C ASP A 70 -10.71 -12.04 27.69
N THR A 71 -10.15 -11.58 26.56
CA THR A 71 -9.93 -12.40 25.35
C THR A 71 -8.61 -13.17 25.38
N LEU A 72 -7.68 -12.82 26.26
CA LEU A 72 -6.36 -13.47 26.38
C LEU A 72 -6.26 -14.42 27.57
N ARG A 73 -7.33 -14.63 28.36
CA ARG A 73 -7.29 -15.44 29.60
C ARG A 73 -6.83 -16.89 29.39
N ASP A 74 -7.06 -17.45 28.21
CA ASP A 74 -6.69 -18.83 27.90
C ASP A 74 -5.25 -18.97 27.37
N VAL A 75 -4.53 -17.85 27.24
CA VAL A 75 -3.11 -17.87 26.85
C VAL A 75 -2.27 -17.99 28.13
N PRO A 76 -1.53 -19.09 28.34
CA PRO A 76 -0.70 -19.26 29.54
C PRO A 76 0.37 -18.16 29.60
N LEU A 77 0.26 -17.26 30.58
CA LEU A 77 1.30 -16.26 30.83
C LEU A 77 2.54 -16.97 31.38
N ARG A 78 3.71 -16.71 30.78
CA ARG A 78 4.98 -17.17 31.35
C ARG A 78 5.25 -16.43 32.65
N SER A 79 5.71 -17.14 33.67
CA SER A 79 6.12 -16.57 34.95
C SER A 79 7.13 -15.43 34.73
N GLY A 80 6.83 -14.23 35.25
CA GLY A 80 7.70 -13.04 35.15
C GLY A 80 7.31 -11.98 34.12
N GLN A 81 6.22 -12.17 33.37
CA GLN A 81 5.72 -11.12 32.47
C GLN A 81 4.95 -10.03 33.24
N SER A 82 5.18 -8.77 32.87
CA SER A 82 4.40 -7.65 33.37
C SER A 82 2.92 -7.81 33.02
N PRO A 83 1.99 -7.40 33.91
CA PRO A 83 0.56 -7.49 33.63
C PRO A 83 0.24 -6.76 32.33
N ILE A 84 -0.55 -7.41 31.47
CA ILE A 84 -1.02 -6.81 30.22
C ILE A 84 -1.80 -5.55 30.61
N PRO A 85 -1.44 -4.36 30.08
CA PRO A 85 -2.19 -3.14 30.35
C PRO A 85 -3.66 -3.36 29.99
N ASP A 86 -4.58 -2.77 30.78
CA ASP A 86 -6.02 -2.86 30.58
C ASP A 86 -6.45 -2.08 29.33
N ILE A 87 -6.16 -2.67 28.16
CA ILE A 87 -6.48 -2.13 26.85
C ILE A 87 -7.87 -2.62 26.46
N ARG A 88 -8.72 -1.69 26.01
CA ARG A 88 -10.03 -2.05 25.45
C ARG A 88 -9.85 -2.80 24.14
N ALA A 89 -10.44 -3.99 24.04
CA ALA A 89 -10.55 -4.72 22.79
C ALA A 89 -11.71 -4.09 21.99
N ILE A 90 -11.44 -3.76 20.72
CA ILE A 90 -12.45 -3.20 19.81
C ILE A 90 -12.77 -4.25 18.77
N LEU A 91 -14.07 -4.54 18.56
CA LEU A 91 -14.50 -5.41 17.49
C LEU A 91 -13.99 -4.88 16.14
N ALA A 92 -13.37 -5.74 15.34
CA ALA A 92 -12.96 -5.40 14.00
C ALA A 92 -14.18 -5.02 13.18
N ARG A 93 -14.10 -3.84 12.56
CA ARG A 93 -15.08 -3.37 11.58
C ARG A 93 -14.60 -3.72 10.17
N PRO A 94 -15.50 -3.86 9.19
CA PRO A 94 -15.11 -3.95 7.79
C PRO A 94 -14.18 -2.80 7.40
N LEU A 95 -13.23 -3.07 6.51
CA LEU A 95 -12.29 -2.06 6.01
C LEU A 95 -12.91 -1.36 4.82
N THR A 96 -13.47 -0.18 5.06
CA THR A 96 -14.17 0.60 4.04
C THR A 96 -13.29 1.65 3.38
N SER A 97 -12.15 1.99 3.97
CA SER A 97 -11.20 2.96 3.42
C SER A 97 -9.76 2.45 3.54
N LEU A 98 -8.97 2.68 2.51
CA LEU A 98 -7.55 2.39 2.46
C LEU A 98 -6.81 3.59 1.89
N THR A 99 -5.75 4.03 2.57
CA THR A 99 -4.84 5.06 2.07
C THR A 99 -3.47 4.43 1.86
N LEU A 100 -2.96 4.52 0.63
CA LEU A 100 -1.58 4.17 0.29
C LEU A 100 -0.79 5.46 0.08
N ARG A 101 0.34 5.62 0.77
CA ARG A 101 1.14 6.84 0.73
C ARG A 101 2.56 6.55 0.28
N LEU A 102 2.91 6.95 -0.95
CA LEU A 102 4.30 6.98 -1.43
C LEU A 102 4.92 8.31 -1.07
N GLU A 103 5.94 8.28 -0.22
CA GLU A 103 6.80 9.42 0.07
C GLU A 103 7.87 9.59 -1.01
N HIS A 104 8.52 10.75 -1.01
CA HIS A 104 9.57 11.07 -1.98
C HIS A 104 10.71 10.04 -2.05
N THR A 105 11.00 9.30 -0.97
CA THR A 105 12.03 8.24 -0.93
C THR A 105 11.53 6.85 -1.29
N ASP A 106 10.22 6.66 -1.49
CA ASP A 106 9.63 5.34 -1.72
C ASP A 106 9.71 4.92 -3.20
N TRP A 107 9.99 5.86 -4.10
CA TRP A 107 10.12 5.62 -5.54
C TRP A 107 11.46 4.98 -5.89
N TRP A 108 11.49 3.89 -6.64
CA TRP A 108 12.75 3.28 -7.11
C TRP A 108 13.74 4.26 -7.76
N THR A 109 13.23 5.28 -8.44
CA THR A 109 13.98 6.30 -9.17
C THR A 109 14.07 7.63 -8.42
N TRP A 110 13.87 7.62 -7.09
CA TRP A 110 13.91 8.84 -6.27
C TRP A 110 15.28 9.52 -6.29
N THR A 111 16.38 8.76 -6.44
CA THR A 111 17.75 9.30 -6.54
C THR A 111 18.15 9.70 -7.96
N ASP A 112 17.41 9.26 -8.98
CA ASP A 112 17.72 9.57 -10.37
C ASP A 112 17.43 11.03 -10.71
N SER A 113 18.25 11.62 -11.59
CA SER A 113 18.10 13.03 -12.00
C SER A 113 16.67 13.34 -12.45
N PRO A 114 16.10 14.50 -12.04
CA PRO A 114 14.77 14.93 -12.52
C PRO A 114 14.71 15.12 -14.04
N GLY A 115 15.85 15.39 -14.69
CA GLY A 115 15.99 15.50 -16.14
C GLY A 115 16.35 14.20 -16.86
N ALA A 116 16.31 13.04 -16.18
CA ALA A 116 16.62 11.77 -16.82
C ALA A 116 15.64 11.45 -17.96
N LEU A 117 16.18 11.15 -19.14
CA LEU A 117 15.38 10.82 -20.33
C LEU A 117 15.03 9.33 -20.42
N HIS A 118 15.82 8.47 -19.76
CA HIS A 118 15.64 7.03 -19.83
C HIS A 118 14.44 6.61 -18.97
N CYS A 119 13.52 5.83 -19.53
CA CYS A 119 12.25 5.46 -18.89
C CYS A 119 12.39 4.66 -17.58
N THR A 120 13.51 3.96 -17.41
CA THR A 120 13.86 3.23 -16.18
C THR A 120 14.40 4.13 -15.06
N ARG A 121 14.53 5.44 -15.32
CA ARG A 121 15.07 6.46 -14.41
C ARG A 121 14.07 7.58 -14.13
N GLN A 122 12.84 7.42 -14.60
CA GLN A 122 11.71 8.32 -14.35
C GLN A 122 10.75 7.67 -13.36
N LEU A 123 9.86 8.47 -12.76
CA LEU A 123 8.76 7.93 -11.95
C LEU A 123 7.84 7.07 -12.83
N GLY A 124 7.49 5.89 -12.33
CA GLY A 124 6.53 4.97 -12.95
C GLY A 124 5.84 4.18 -11.84
N LEU A 125 4.53 4.01 -11.96
CA LEU A 125 3.68 3.26 -11.04
C LEU A 125 2.49 2.78 -11.85
N ASP A 126 2.17 1.49 -11.80
CA ASP A 126 0.95 0.97 -12.40
C ASP A 126 0.47 -0.27 -11.64
N PRO A 127 -0.83 -0.38 -11.31
CA PRO A 127 -1.34 -1.43 -10.45
C PRO A 127 -1.34 -2.82 -11.08
N THR A 128 -1.14 -2.93 -12.39
CA THR A 128 -1.16 -4.20 -13.11
C THR A 128 0.21 -4.85 -13.26
N VAL A 129 1.27 -4.15 -12.85
CA VAL A 129 2.67 -4.58 -12.96
C VAL A 129 3.38 -4.36 -11.61
N GLY A 130 4.59 -4.89 -11.49
CA GLY A 130 5.32 -4.92 -10.23
C GLY A 130 5.13 -6.25 -9.51
N ASP A 131 6.24 -6.96 -9.27
CA ASP A 131 6.33 -8.02 -8.26
C ASP A 131 6.94 -7.51 -6.94
N GLY A 132 7.20 -6.20 -6.89
CA GLY A 132 7.86 -5.55 -5.77
C GLY A 132 9.36 -5.82 -5.67
N SER A 133 9.99 -6.31 -6.73
CA SER A 133 11.44 -6.40 -6.80
C SER A 133 12.05 -5.19 -7.50
N ALA A 134 13.30 -4.89 -7.16
CA ALA A 134 14.10 -3.83 -7.81
C ALA A 134 14.49 -4.17 -9.26
N HIS A 135 14.17 -5.38 -9.75
CA HIS A 135 14.64 -5.83 -11.05
C HIS A 135 14.02 -4.98 -12.17
N ASN A 136 14.86 -4.51 -13.08
CA ASN A 136 14.44 -3.64 -14.20
C ASN A 136 13.29 -4.23 -15.03
N HIS A 137 13.24 -5.55 -15.16
CA HIS A 137 12.20 -6.23 -15.91
C HIS A 137 10.92 -6.42 -15.12
N ALA A 138 10.90 -6.23 -13.80
CA ALA A 138 9.75 -6.52 -12.95
C ALA A 138 9.10 -5.26 -12.35
N ARG A 139 9.85 -4.16 -12.22
CA ARG A 139 9.31 -2.87 -11.77
C ARG A 139 8.57 -2.12 -12.88
N PRO A 140 7.53 -1.31 -12.55
CA PRO A 140 6.92 -0.41 -13.52
C PRO A 140 7.94 0.63 -14.01
N THR A 141 8.06 0.77 -15.33
CA THR A 141 8.80 1.85 -15.97
C THR A 141 7.84 2.93 -16.47
N SER A 142 8.32 4.15 -16.71
CA SER A 142 7.44 5.22 -17.22
C SER A 142 6.83 4.85 -18.58
N ASP A 143 7.61 4.25 -19.48
CA ASP A 143 7.12 3.78 -20.79
C ASP A 143 6.04 2.71 -20.66
N LEU A 144 6.23 1.72 -19.77
CA LEU A 144 5.26 0.66 -19.55
C LEU A 144 3.96 1.23 -18.98
N MET A 145 4.05 2.11 -17.99
CA MET A 145 2.90 2.82 -17.42
C MET A 145 2.15 3.60 -18.49
N LEU A 146 2.84 4.37 -19.33
CA LEU A 146 2.24 5.16 -20.40
C LEU A 146 1.59 4.28 -21.47
N TYR A 147 2.23 3.17 -21.83
CA TYR A 147 1.66 2.17 -22.74
C TYR A 147 0.36 1.57 -22.17
N LEU A 148 0.36 1.14 -20.91
CA LEU A 148 -0.84 0.59 -20.26
C LEU A 148 -1.95 1.63 -20.14
N ALA A 149 -1.61 2.89 -19.87
CA ALA A 149 -2.56 3.99 -19.90
C ALA A 149 -3.16 4.18 -21.30
N HIS A 150 -2.36 4.11 -22.36
CA HIS A 150 -2.85 4.15 -23.74
C HIS A 150 -3.81 2.99 -24.05
N GLU A 151 -3.47 1.76 -23.64
CA GLU A 151 -4.36 0.60 -23.78
C GLU A 151 -5.72 0.84 -23.10
N ARG A 152 -5.73 1.37 -21.88
CA ARG A 152 -6.95 1.70 -21.13
C ARG A 152 -7.80 2.76 -21.82
N ARG A 153 -7.17 3.81 -22.37
CA ARG A 153 -7.88 4.84 -23.18
C ARG A 153 -8.53 4.23 -24.43
N ALA A 154 -7.91 3.21 -25.01
CA ALA A 154 -8.46 2.47 -26.15
C ALA A 154 -9.50 1.41 -25.76
N GLY A 155 -10.01 1.42 -24.51
CA GLY A 155 -11.01 0.48 -24.01
C GLY A 155 -10.46 -0.91 -23.67
N ARG A 156 -9.14 -1.10 -23.67
CA ARG A 156 -8.49 -2.36 -23.31
C ARG A 156 -8.04 -2.32 -21.86
N HIS A 157 -8.46 -3.30 -21.07
CA HIS A 157 -8.04 -3.44 -19.68
C HIS A 157 -7.05 -4.62 -19.55
N PRO A 158 -5.74 -4.38 -19.72
CA PRO A 158 -4.75 -5.44 -19.59
C PRO A 158 -4.79 -6.00 -18.16
N THR A 159 -5.01 -7.32 -18.07
CA THR A 159 -4.90 -8.05 -16.80
C THR A 159 -3.46 -8.53 -16.62
N ALA A 160 -3.02 -8.68 -15.38
CA ALA A 160 -1.69 -9.22 -15.09
C ALA A 160 -1.45 -10.59 -15.76
N ALA A 161 -2.48 -11.44 -15.84
CA ALA A 161 -2.42 -12.72 -16.54
C ALA A 161 -2.16 -12.57 -18.06
N LYS A 162 -2.74 -11.54 -18.70
CA LYS A 162 -2.50 -11.25 -20.12
C LYS A 162 -1.07 -10.74 -20.33
N LEU A 163 -0.59 -9.85 -19.45
CA LEU A 163 0.77 -9.33 -19.49
C LEU A 163 1.82 -10.42 -19.27
N ALA A 164 1.59 -11.29 -18.27
CA ALA A 164 2.45 -12.45 -17.98
C ALA A 164 2.62 -13.37 -19.20
N ARG A 165 1.51 -13.69 -19.88
CA ARG A 165 1.52 -14.53 -21.09
C ARG A 165 2.25 -13.86 -22.27
N GLN A 166 2.04 -12.56 -22.48
CA GLN A 166 2.66 -11.82 -23.57
C GLN A 166 4.18 -11.69 -23.41
N GLN A 167 4.68 -11.66 -22.17
CA GLN A 167 6.10 -11.46 -21.87
C GLN A 167 6.84 -12.74 -21.50
N GLY A 168 6.22 -13.93 -21.68
CA GLY A 168 6.87 -15.23 -21.47
C GLY A 168 7.39 -15.47 -20.05
N SER A 169 6.91 -14.71 -19.06
CA SER A 169 7.45 -14.66 -17.71
C SER A 169 6.37 -14.93 -16.68
N LYS A 170 6.76 -15.51 -15.54
CA LYS A 170 5.90 -15.74 -14.37
C LYS A 170 5.60 -14.42 -13.64
N TRP A 171 5.11 -13.40 -14.35
CA TRP A 171 4.67 -12.19 -13.68
C TRP A 171 3.55 -12.54 -12.72
N GLN A 172 3.76 -12.14 -11.47
CA GLN A 172 2.74 -12.20 -10.46
C GLN A 172 1.70 -11.12 -10.74
N ALA A 173 0.50 -11.32 -10.19
CA ALA A 173 -0.53 -10.31 -10.29
C ALA A 173 -0.04 -9.01 -9.62
N GLY A 174 -0.10 -7.89 -10.33
CA GLY A 174 0.25 -6.59 -9.75
C GLY A 174 -0.62 -6.25 -8.54
N TRP A 175 -0.26 -5.19 -7.82
CA TRP A 175 -0.89 -4.84 -6.55
C TRP A 175 -2.37 -4.47 -6.65
N ALA A 176 -2.94 -4.22 -7.84
CA ALA A 176 -4.41 -4.08 -7.99
C ALA A 176 -5.17 -5.32 -7.49
N SER A 177 -4.64 -6.51 -7.76
CA SER A 177 -5.28 -7.78 -7.41
C SER A 177 -5.47 -7.93 -5.90
N VAL A 178 -4.55 -7.34 -5.14
CA VAL A 178 -4.58 -7.29 -3.69
C VAL A 178 -5.73 -6.42 -3.19
N ILE A 179 -5.85 -5.22 -3.75
CA ILE A 179 -6.92 -4.28 -3.40
C ILE A 179 -8.28 -4.90 -3.69
N GLY A 180 -8.38 -5.72 -4.75
CA GLY A 180 -9.60 -6.43 -5.12
C GLY A 180 -10.12 -7.42 -4.07
N GLN A 181 -9.23 -7.95 -3.22
CA GLN A 181 -9.60 -8.90 -2.16
C GLN A 181 -10.27 -8.24 -0.94
N LEU A 182 -10.58 -6.94 -1.02
CA LEU A 182 -11.17 -6.15 0.05
C LEU A 182 -12.65 -5.89 -0.26
N PRO A 183 -13.54 -6.84 0.08
CA PRO A 183 -14.92 -6.84 -0.41
C PRO A 183 -15.75 -5.64 0.06
N ASP A 184 -15.38 -5.04 1.20
CA ASP A 184 -16.05 -3.89 1.80
C ASP A 184 -15.39 -2.55 1.47
N LEU A 185 -14.29 -2.56 0.71
CA LEU A 185 -13.57 -1.34 0.41
C LEU A 185 -14.48 -0.42 -0.42
N LYS A 186 -14.70 0.80 0.10
CA LYS A 186 -15.52 1.84 -0.53
C LYS A 186 -14.65 2.93 -1.14
N THR A 187 -13.52 3.22 -0.51
CA THR A 187 -12.59 4.28 -0.91
C THR A 187 -11.15 3.79 -0.88
N LEU A 188 -10.41 4.11 -1.93
CA LEU A 188 -8.95 4.00 -1.97
C LEU A 188 -8.37 5.39 -2.23
N GLU A 189 -7.44 5.83 -1.40
CA GLU A 189 -6.70 7.08 -1.60
C GLU A 189 -5.23 6.76 -1.87
N LEU A 190 -4.70 7.29 -2.97
CA LEU A 190 -3.29 7.25 -3.29
C LEU A 190 -2.69 8.62 -3.04
N VAL A 191 -1.84 8.72 -2.02
CA VAL A 191 -1.06 9.92 -1.70
C VAL A 191 0.33 9.74 -2.30
N LEU A 192 0.61 10.50 -3.36
CA LEU A 192 1.84 10.41 -4.14
C LEU A 192 2.66 11.67 -3.92
N GLU A 193 3.80 11.54 -3.26
CA GLU A 193 4.71 12.63 -2.97
C GLU A 193 6.04 12.44 -3.69
N THR A 194 6.59 13.50 -4.27
CA THR A 194 7.97 13.51 -4.78
C THR A 194 8.61 14.89 -4.60
N PHE A 195 9.89 15.00 -4.94
CA PHE A 195 10.61 16.27 -4.99
C PHE A 195 9.99 17.21 -6.03
N ALA A 196 9.94 18.51 -5.76
CA ALA A 196 9.34 19.50 -6.66
C ALA A 196 9.95 19.46 -8.09
N GLU A 197 11.24 19.14 -8.21
CA GLU A 197 11.96 19.00 -9.48
C GLU A 197 11.45 17.84 -10.33
N LYS A 198 10.79 16.83 -9.72
CA LYS A 198 10.16 15.69 -10.41
C LYS A 198 8.66 15.90 -10.66
N LYS A 199 8.12 17.09 -10.44
CA LYS A 199 6.69 17.41 -10.63
C LYS A 199 6.11 16.88 -11.94
N ASN A 200 6.76 17.13 -13.07
CA ASN A 200 6.25 16.69 -14.37
C ASN A 200 6.17 15.16 -14.49
N GLN A 201 7.10 14.44 -13.85
CA GLN A 201 7.05 12.98 -13.79
C GLN A 201 5.87 12.53 -12.91
N LEU A 202 5.61 13.22 -11.80
CA LEU A 202 4.46 12.95 -10.94
C LEU A 202 3.13 13.19 -11.68
N GLU A 203 3.00 14.28 -12.44
CA GLU A 203 1.80 14.54 -13.24
C GLU A 203 1.53 13.41 -14.24
N ASN A 204 2.56 12.87 -14.89
CA ASN A 204 2.40 11.72 -15.78
C ASN A 204 1.84 10.48 -15.04
N VAL A 205 2.33 10.22 -13.82
CA VAL A 205 1.81 9.12 -12.98
C VAL A 205 0.34 9.37 -12.63
N VAL A 206 -0.01 10.60 -12.23
CA VAL A 206 -1.39 10.98 -11.89
C VAL A 206 -2.34 10.85 -13.08
N GLU A 207 -1.94 11.32 -14.27
CA GLU A 207 -2.77 11.16 -15.48
C GLU A 207 -2.99 9.70 -15.85
N CYS A 208 -2.02 8.83 -15.61
CA CYS A 208 -2.19 7.39 -15.77
C CYS A 208 -3.11 6.81 -14.68
N ALA A 209 -2.97 7.28 -13.43
CA ALA A 209 -3.75 6.83 -12.28
C ALA A 209 -5.25 7.05 -12.43
N LYS A 210 -5.65 8.15 -13.06
CA LYS A 210 -7.07 8.45 -13.37
C LYS A 210 -7.77 7.35 -14.18
N LEU A 211 -7.01 6.53 -14.90
CA LEU A 211 -7.53 5.45 -15.75
C LEU A 211 -7.58 4.10 -15.03
N TRP A 212 -7.04 4.00 -13.82
CA TRP A 212 -7.00 2.75 -13.09
C TRP A 212 -8.38 2.34 -12.60
N LYS A 213 -8.58 1.04 -12.61
CA LYS A 213 -9.77 0.37 -12.09
C LYS A 213 -9.32 -0.79 -11.23
N PHE A 214 -9.97 -0.96 -10.10
CA PHE A 214 -9.70 -2.04 -9.17
C PHE A 214 -10.96 -2.88 -9.04
N PRO A 215 -11.06 -4.02 -9.73
CA PRO A 215 -12.15 -4.96 -9.52
C PRO A 215 -12.18 -5.39 -8.06
N ILE A 216 -13.35 -5.35 -7.43
CA ILE A 216 -13.56 -5.86 -6.06
C ILE A 216 -14.23 -7.22 -6.16
N ASP A 217 -13.62 -8.23 -5.57
CA ASP A 217 -14.16 -9.58 -5.51
C ASP A 217 -15.37 -9.62 -4.56
N GLY A 218 -16.46 -10.30 -4.96
CA GLY A 218 -17.65 -10.40 -4.11
C GLY A 218 -18.74 -11.35 -4.63
N ASP A 219 -19.59 -11.80 -3.72
CA ASP A 219 -20.62 -12.84 -3.93
C ASP A 219 -21.89 -12.33 -4.63
N GLY A 220 -21.75 -11.87 -5.89
CA GLY A 220 -22.90 -11.75 -6.81
C GLY A 220 -23.12 -10.38 -7.46
N ALA A 221 -22.41 -9.33 -7.07
CA ALA A 221 -22.42 -8.04 -7.76
C ALA A 221 -21.00 -7.59 -8.08
N ALA A 222 -20.71 -7.35 -9.37
CA ALA A 222 -19.42 -6.82 -9.80
C ALA A 222 -19.31 -5.35 -9.35
N TYR A 223 -18.38 -5.08 -8.45
CA TYR A 223 -18.00 -3.73 -8.04
C TYR A 223 -16.59 -3.43 -8.50
N GLU A 224 -16.31 -2.16 -8.73
CA GLU A 224 -14.96 -1.68 -9.00
C GLU A 224 -14.69 -0.37 -8.25
N LEU A 225 -13.45 -0.14 -7.84
CA LEU A 225 -13.01 1.20 -7.46
C LEU A 225 -12.56 1.91 -8.74
N VAL A 226 -13.10 3.11 -8.96
CA VAL A 226 -12.73 3.97 -10.08
C VAL A 226 -12.44 5.37 -9.57
N TRP A 227 -11.62 6.11 -10.31
CA TRP A 227 -11.32 7.50 -10.00
C TRP A 227 -12.60 8.31 -9.79
N ASP A 228 -12.64 9.10 -8.72
CA ASP A 228 -13.81 9.87 -8.30
C ASP A 228 -14.00 11.17 -9.10
N GLY A 229 -13.06 11.51 -9.99
CA GLY A 229 -13.07 12.73 -10.78
C GLY A 229 -12.26 13.88 -10.19
N GLN A 230 -11.61 13.68 -9.04
CA GLN A 230 -10.85 14.72 -8.35
C GLN A 230 -9.39 14.32 -8.11
N VAL A 231 -8.50 15.31 -8.15
CA VAL A 231 -7.10 15.19 -7.73
C VAL A 231 -6.81 16.36 -6.81
N GLU A 232 -6.46 16.07 -5.56
CA GLU A 232 -6.03 17.10 -4.63
C GLU A 232 -4.53 17.37 -4.83
N SER A 233 -4.14 18.64 -4.85
CA SER A 233 -2.74 19.05 -5.01
C SER A 233 -2.31 19.81 -3.78
N THR A 234 -1.20 19.39 -3.17
CA THR A 234 -0.60 20.06 -2.03
C THR A 234 0.91 20.17 -2.25
N ARG A 235 1.53 21.18 -1.65
CA ARG A 235 2.98 21.36 -1.65
C ARG A 235 3.42 21.65 -0.22
N TRP A 236 4.62 21.21 0.13
CA TRP A 236 5.22 21.53 1.41
C TRP A 236 6.74 21.65 1.25
N SER A 237 7.36 22.37 2.19
CA SER A 237 8.80 22.60 2.21
C SER A 237 9.39 22.20 3.55
N ARG A 238 10.53 21.53 3.56
CA ARG A 238 11.33 21.26 4.75
C ARG A 238 12.12 22.52 5.10
N ALA A 239 12.15 22.90 6.38
CA ALA A 239 13.04 23.95 6.84
C ALA A 239 14.51 23.56 6.53
N HIS A 240 15.25 24.44 5.86
CA HIS A 240 16.69 24.26 5.71
C HIS A 240 17.32 24.29 7.10
N LYS A 241 18.08 23.26 7.43
CA LYS A 241 19.03 23.38 8.52
C LYS A 241 20.21 24.16 7.95
N ASP A 242 20.38 25.41 8.37
CA ASP A 242 21.54 26.25 8.03
C ASP A 242 22.88 25.69 8.58
N ASP A 243 22.86 24.48 9.14
CA ASP A 243 23.98 23.83 9.79
C ASP A 243 24.65 22.83 8.85
N VAL A 244 25.76 23.28 8.27
CA VAL A 244 27.13 22.79 8.52
C VAL A 244 27.97 23.24 7.34
N LYS A 245 28.99 24.04 7.64
CA LYS A 245 30.03 24.50 6.72
C LYS A 245 30.43 23.40 5.74
N ASP A 246 30.01 23.59 4.50
CA ASP A 246 30.59 23.19 3.23
C ASP A 246 32.00 22.59 3.36
N ARG A 247 32.06 21.31 3.74
CA ARG A 247 33.27 20.49 3.63
C ARG A 247 33.01 19.40 2.60
N MET A 248 33.06 19.83 1.34
CA MET A 248 33.60 19.10 0.19
C MET A 248 33.24 17.60 0.11
N GLN A 249 31.96 17.25 0.11
CA GLN A 249 31.50 16.01 -0.49
C GLN A 249 30.34 16.30 -1.44
N ARG A 250 30.28 15.53 -2.54
CA ARG A 250 29.30 15.67 -3.62
C ARG A 250 27.88 15.62 -3.07
N VAL A 251 27.33 16.77 -2.69
CA VAL A 251 25.95 16.86 -2.21
C VAL A 251 25.06 16.46 -3.37
N LEU A 252 24.32 15.37 -3.19
CA LEU A 252 23.44 14.82 -4.22
C LEU A 252 22.26 15.77 -4.40
N TRP A 253 21.67 15.81 -5.60
CA TRP A 253 20.64 16.81 -5.92
C TRP A 253 19.46 16.72 -4.96
N TYR A 254 19.04 15.49 -4.61
CA TYR A 254 17.93 15.21 -3.72
C TYR A 254 18.19 15.63 -2.26
N ASP A 255 19.45 15.72 -1.83
CA ASP A 255 19.80 16.20 -0.48
C ASP A 255 19.62 17.72 -0.37
N LYS A 256 19.63 18.43 -1.50
CA LYS A 256 19.42 19.88 -1.57
C LYS A 256 17.95 20.28 -1.68
N CYS A 257 17.09 19.34 -2.06
CA CYS A 257 15.68 19.60 -2.27
C CYS A 257 14.98 19.82 -0.93
N SER A 258 14.44 21.03 -0.75
CA SER A 258 13.56 21.37 0.37
C SER A 258 12.09 21.26 0.00
N ASP A 259 11.75 21.29 -1.29
CA ASP A 259 10.37 21.42 -1.76
C ASP A 259 9.82 20.10 -2.29
N PHE A 260 8.57 19.82 -1.91
CA PHE A 260 7.88 18.57 -2.21
C PHE A 260 6.52 18.85 -2.84
N GLU A 261 6.17 18.04 -3.83
CA GLU A 261 4.89 18.05 -4.52
C GLU A 261 4.11 16.80 -4.13
N VAL A 262 2.85 16.99 -3.71
CA VAL A 262 1.94 15.91 -3.30
C VAL A 262 0.70 15.94 -4.17
N ARG A 263 0.28 14.76 -4.65
CA ARG A 263 -0.97 14.55 -5.37
C ARG A 263 -1.76 13.46 -4.66
N VAL A 264 -3.04 13.71 -4.43
CA VAL A 264 -3.95 12.70 -3.86
C VAL A 264 -4.96 12.31 -4.94
N VAL A 265 -4.94 11.04 -5.33
CA VAL A 265 -5.90 10.46 -6.28
C VAL A 265 -6.84 9.54 -5.51
N ARG A 266 -8.14 9.86 -5.52
CA ARG A 266 -9.16 9.09 -4.82
C ARG A 266 -9.95 8.23 -5.79
N PHE A 267 -10.20 6.99 -5.36
CA PHE A 267 -11.03 6.02 -6.05
C PHE A 267 -12.21 5.65 -5.17
N THR A 268 -13.39 5.59 -5.77
CA THR A 268 -14.65 5.28 -5.10
C THR A 268 -15.28 4.05 -5.71
N ARG A 269 -15.94 3.26 -4.85
CA ARG A 269 -16.64 2.04 -5.27
C ARG A 269 -17.85 2.39 -6.12
N LYS A 270 -17.93 1.80 -7.30
CA LYS A 270 -19.09 1.84 -8.19
C LYS A 270 -19.52 0.43 -8.54
N ARG A 271 -20.82 0.26 -8.77
CA ARG A 271 -21.39 -0.98 -9.30
C ARG A 271 -21.13 -1.01 -10.80
N VAL A 272 -20.61 -2.14 -11.31
CA VAL A 272 -20.47 -2.36 -12.75
C VAL A 272 -21.86 -2.61 -13.32
N VAL A 273 -22.29 -1.77 -14.25
CA VAL A 273 -23.52 -1.99 -15.03
C VAL A 273 -23.11 -2.83 -16.23
N ALA A 274 -23.68 -4.03 -16.32
CA ALA A 274 -23.48 -4.94 -17.45
C ALA A 274 -24.17 -4.41 -18.72
#